data_AF-A0A2V7NGU0-F1
#
_entry.id   AF-A0A2V7NGU0-F1
#
_cell.length_a   1.000
_cell.length_b   1.000
_cell.length_c   1.000
_cell.angle_alpha   90.00
_cell.angle_beta   90.00
_cell.angle_gamma   90.00
#
_symmetry.space_group_name_H-M   'P 1'
#
loop_
_entity.id
_entity.type
_entity.pdbx_description
1 polymer ?
#
loop_
_entity_poly.entity_id
_entity_poly.type
_entity_poly.pdbx_seq_one_letter_code
_entity_poly.pdbx_strand_id
1 'polypeptide(L)'
;HAAAADTALAQARDWLAARPPAEAASEAHRFRVSLVSYLSGRLADAQREFERLAAPPRLGRSDSLAVAAVTGDGWDQMDYLGYLGAIAARQGNREPALRVDRTLAGLKRPYLFGRHTVWRARIRALLGERDVAVDLLREAIARGYPHVHALHIDLAFESLRDYPPFQQLMKPKQ
;
A
#
# COMPACT_ATOMS: atom_id res chain seq x y z
N HIS A 1 -6.55 -14.82 17.10
CA HIS A 1 -6.77 -14.20 15.77
C HIS A 1 -5.56 -14.32 14.83
N ALA A 2 -4.31 -14.16 15.29
CA ALA A 2 -3.10 -14.27 14.43
C ALA A 2 -3.01 -15.61 13.65
N ALA A 3 -3.14 -16.76 14.34
CA ALA A 3 -3.04 -18.08 13.69
C ALA A 3 -4.09 -18.33 12.57
N ALA A 4 -5.29 -17.76 12.71
CA ALA A 4 -6.32 -17.86 11.67
C ALA A 4 -6.00 -16.98 10.45
N ALA A 5 -5.42 -15.79 10.68
CA ALA A 5 -4.96 -14.91 9.61
C ALA A 5 -3.78 -15.52 8.84
N ASP A 6 -2.83 -16.15 9.56
CA ASP A 6 -1.69 -16.84 8.95
C ASP A 6 -2.14 -18.02 8.07
N THR A 7 -3.14 -18.77 8.55
CA THR A 7 -3.74 -19.89 7.79
C THR A 7 -4.44 -19.37 6.53
N ALA A 8 -5.21 -18.29 6.63
CA ALA A 8 -5.88 -17.69 5.48
C ALA A 8 -4.90 -17.13 4.44
N LEU A 9 -3.79 -16.51 4.88
CA LEU A 9 -2.73 -16.01 3.99
C LEU A 9 -1.98 -17.15 3.29
N ALA A 10 -1.74 -18.26 3.98
CA ALA A 10 -1.16 -19.47 3.38
C ALA A 10 -2.09 -20.05 2.29
N GLN A 11 -3.38 -20.18 2.59
CA GLN A 11 -4.38 -20.65 1.62
C GLN A 11 -4.48 -19.72 0.41
N ALA A 12 -4.49 -18.41 0.62
CA ALA A 12 -4.52 -17.42 -0.47
C ALA A 12 -3.28 -17.53 -1.37
N ARG A 13 -2.10 -17.74 -0.77
CA ARG A 13 -0.86 -17.96 -1.52
C ARG A 13 -0.93 -19.23 -2.37
N ASP A 14 -1.37 -20.34 -1.77
CA ASP A 14 -1.43 -21.63 -2.46
C ASP A 14 -2.46 -21.58 -3.61
N TRP A 15 -3.59 -20.89 -3.39
CA TRP A 15 -4.57 -20.61 -4.44
C TRP A 15 -4.01 -19.74 -5.58
N LEU A 16 -3.22 -18.70 -5.26
CA LEU A 16 -2.55 -17.87 -6.27
C LEU A 16 -1.48 -18.66 -7.05
N ALA A 17 -0.73 -19.55 -6.39
CA ALA A 17 0.27 -20.38 -7.04
C ALA A 17 -0.33 -21.39 -8.02
N ALA A 18 -1.56 -21.83 -7.79
CA ALA A 18 -2.29 -22.77 -8.64
C ALA A 18 -2.98 -22.12 -9.86
N ARG A 19 -2.81 -20.81 -10.10
CA ARG A 19 -3.48 -20.12 -11.22
C ARG A 19 -2.89 -20.54 -12.58
N PRO A 20 -3.73 -20.62 -13.65
CA PRO A 20 -3.28 -20.89 -15.00
C PRO A 20 -2.23 -19.89 -15.50
N PRO A 21 -1.29 -20.30 -16.39
CA PRO A 21 -0.21 -19.44 -16.87
C PRO A 21 -0.67 -18.11 -17.49
N ALA A 22 -1.81 -18.11 -18.18
CA ALA A 22 -2.39 -16.92 -18.80
C ALA A 22 -2.83 -15.87 -17.75
N GLU A 23 -3.40 -16.31 -16.64
CA GLU A 23 -3.76 -15.43 -15.52
C GLU A 23 -2.52 -15.00 -14.73
N ALA A 24 -1.56 -15.91 -14.56
CA ALA A 24 -0.29 -15.64 -13.87
C ALA A 24 0.54 -14.55 -14.57
N ALA A 25 0.37 -14.40 -15.89
CA ALA A 25 1.04 -13.36 -16.68
C ALA A 25 0.40 -11.96 -16.56
N SER A 26 -0.77 -11.84 -15.92
CA SER A 26 -1.47 -10.56 -15.75
C SER A 26 -0.85 -9.69 -14.65
N GLU A 27 -0.92 -8.37 -14.81
CA GLU A 27 -0.43 -7.40 -13.83
C GLU A 27 -1.24 -7.47 -12.51
N ALA A 28 -2.56 -7.61 -12.62
CA ALA A 28 -3.44 -7.78 -11.47
C ALA A 28 -3.10 -9.03 -10.64
N HIS A 29 -2.74 -10.15 -11.29
CA HIS A 29 -2.30 -11.34 -10.57
C HIS A 29 -0.98 -11.11 -9.84
N ARG A 30 0.02 -10.50 -10.50
CA ARG A 30 1.31 -10.17 -9.90
C ARG A 30 1.17 -9.23 -8.70
N PHE A 31 0.29 -8.24 -8.80
CA PHE A 31 -0.03 -7.37 -7.68
C PHE A 31 -0.61 -8.15 -6.49
N ARG A 32 -1.59 -9.03 -6.72
CA ARG A 32 -2.20 -9.87 -5.66
C ARG A 32 -1.15 -10.74 -4.96
N VAL A 33 -0.25 -11.37 -5.72
CA VAL A 33 0.87 -12.16 -5.17
C VAL A 33 1.80 -11.29 -4.31
N SER A 34 2.12 -10.08 -4.78
CA SER A 34 2.97 -9.12 -4.06
C SER A 34 2.33 -8.68 -2.73
N LEU A 35 1.03 -8.38 -2.77
CA LEU A 35 0.26 -7.98 -1.60
C LEU A 35 0.18 -9.10 -0.56
N VAL A 36 -0.12 -10.33 -0.96
CA VAL A 36 -0.14 -11.49 -0.05
C VAL A 36 1.24 -11.71 0.57
N SER A 37 2.31 -11.55 -0.20
CA SER A 37 3.69 -11.66 0.30
C SER A 37 4.02 -10.57 1.33
N TYR A 38 3.61 -9.33 1.07
CA TYR A 38 3.76 -8.21 2.01
C TYR A 38 3.00 -8.48 3.32
N LEU A 39 1.73 -8.86 3.23
CA LEU A 39 0.88 -9.14 4.39
C LEU A 39 1.40 -10.32 5.21
N SER A 40 1.95 -11.35 4.57
CA SER A 40 2.55 -12.53 5.23
C SER A 40 3.94 -12.26 5.84
N GLY A 41 4.44 -11.01 5.79
CA GLY A 41 5.78 -10.67 6.30
C GLY A 41 6.95 -11.16 5.44
N ARG A 42 6.70 -11.70 4.25
CA ARG A 42 7.74 -12.12 3.29
C ARG A 42 8.24 -10.91 2.51
N LEU A 43 8.90 -10.00 3.22
CA LEU A 43 9.27 -8.68 2.71
C LEU A 43 10.22 -8.74 1.50
N ALA A 44 11.15 -9.69 1.48
CA ALA A 44 12.07 -9.86 0.35
C ALA A 44 11.35 -10.30 -0.93
N ASP A 45 10.37 -11.21 -0.82
CA ASP A 45 9.56 -11.66 -1.95
C ASP A 45 8.68 -10.51 -2.46
N ALA A 46 8.02 -9.81 -1.53
CA ALA A 46 7.18 -8.65 -1.86
C ALA A 46 7.98 -7.55 -2.57
N GLN A 47 9.19 -7.26 -2.08
CA GLN A 47 10.06 -6.23 -2.66
C GLN A 47 10.36 -6.53 -4.14
N ARG A 48 10.80 -7.75 -4.44
CA ARG A 48 11.17 -8.14 -5.81
C ARG A 48 10.00 -8.02 -6.78
N GLU A 49 8.79 -8.38 -6.37
CA GLU A 49 7.63 -8.28 -7.25
C GLU A 49 7.14 -6.83 -7.42
N PHE A 50 7.16 -6.01 -6.36
CA PHE A 50 6.83 -4.58 -6.49
C PHE A 50 7.87 -3.81 -7.31
N GLU A 51 9.16 -4.15 -7.23
CA GLU A 51 10.20 -3.58 -8.10
C GLU A 51 9.94 -3.89 -9.58
N ARG A 52 9.45 -5.10 -9.89
CA ARG A 52 9.06 -5.48 -11.27
C ARG A 52 7.82 -4.76 -11.74
N LEU A 53 6.82 -4.56 -10.87
CA LEU A 53 5.60 -3.81 -11.18
C LEU A 53 5.89 -2.32 -11.38
N ALA A 54 6.83 -1.76 -10.61
CA ALA A 54 7.24 -0.36 -10.70
C ALA A 54 8.21 -0.09 -11.87
N ALA A 55 8.76 -1.12 -12.51
CA ALA A 55 9.66 -0.95 -13.64
C ALA A 55 8.87 -0.44 -14.87
N PRO A 56 9.40 0.53 -15.63
CA PRO A 56 8.71 1.04 -16.82
C PRO A 56 8.40 -0.10 -17.80
N PRO A 57 7.23 -0.08 -18.47
CA PRO A 57 6.86 -1.11 -19.42
C PRO A 57 7.97 -1.25 -20.47
N ARG A 58 8.53 -2.44 -20.60
CA ARG A 58 9.36 -2.75 -21.77
C ARG A 58 8.42 -2.67 -22.98
N LEU A 59 8.68 -1.71 -23.87
CA LEU A 59 7.91 -1.36 -25.07
C LEU A 59 7.00 -2.49 -25.57
N GLY A 60 5.68 -2.22 -25.67
CA GLY A 60 4.73 -3.07 -26.39
C GLY A 60 3.53 -3.64 -25.62
N ARG A 61 3.06 -3.04 -24.51
CA ARG A 61 1.82 -3.49 -23.84
C ARG A 61 0.71 -2.45 -23.97
N SER A 62 -0.13 -2.64 -25.00
CA SER A 62 -1.37 -1.90 -25.22
C SER A 62 -2.49 -2.46 -24.32
N ASP A 63 -3.32 -1.54 -23.82
CA ASP A 63 -4.70 -1.73 -23.40
C ASP A 63 -5.02 -2.61 -22.18
N SER A 64 -4.90 -2.03 -20.99
CA SER A 64 -5.71 -2.45 -19.83
C SER A 64 -6.13 -1.29 -18.92
N LEU A 65 -6.04 -0.05 -19.40
CA LEU A 65 -6.49 1.13 -18.63
C LEU A 65 -8.03 1.18 -18.47
N ALA A 66 -8.79 0.46 -19.29
CA ALA A 66 -10.25 0.49 -19.28
C ALA A 66 -10.91 -0.43 -18.22
N VAL A 67 -10.27 -1.51 -17.79
CA VAL A 67 -10.86 -2.47 -16.83
C VAL A 67 -10.57 -2.07 -15.37
N ALA A 68 -9.42 -1.45 -15.12
CA ALA A 68 -9.04 -0.92 -13.82
C ALA A 68 -9.93 0.26 -13.36
N ALA A 69 -10.43 1.06 -14.31
CA ALA A 69 -11.30 2.21 -14.01
C ALA A 69 -12.72 1.81 -13.59
N VAL A 70 -13.18 0.61 -13.98
CA VAL A 70 -14.56 0.13 -13.70
C VAL A 70 -14.66 -0.62 -12.36
N THR A 71 -13.55 -1.15 -11.84
CA THR A 71 -13.53 -1.97 -10.61
C THR A 71 -13.02 -1.23 -9.37
N GLY A 72 -12.46 -0.02 -9.51
CA GLY A 72 -11.83 0.70 -8.39
C GLY A 72 -10.47 0.11 -7.96
N ASP A 73 -10.04 -0.99 -8.57
CA ASP A 73 -8.78 -1.70 -8.35
C ASP A 73 -7.64 -1.19 -9.25
N GLY A 74 -7.66 0.10 -9.58
CA GLY A 74 -6.62 0.75 -10.39
C GLY A 74 -5.36 1.02 -9.57
N TRP A 75 -4.62 -0.04 -9.25
CA TRP A 75 -3.28 0.07 -8.70
C TRP A 75 -2.39 0.72 -9.76
N ASP A 76 -1.74 1.81 -9.38
CA ASP A 76 -0.89 2.57 -10.29
C ASP A 76 0.55 2.64 -9.78
N GLN A 77 1.42 3.28 -10.56
CA GLN A 77 2.83 3.48 -10.21
C GLN A 77 3.03 4.09 -8.81
N MET A 78 2.10 4.93 -8.34
CA MET A 78 2.19 5.53 -7.00
C MET A 78 1.93 4.49 -5.92
N ASP A 79 1.01 3.54 -6.13
CA ASP A 79 0.76 2.47 -5.17
C ASP A 79 1.95 1.51 -5.09
N TYR A 80 2.53 1.12 -6.22
CA TYR A 80 3.73 0.27 -6.24
C TYR A 80 4.90 0.94 -5.50
N LEU A 81 5.11 2.23 -5.76
CA LEU A 81 6.11 3.03 -5.04
C LEU A 81 5.81 3.10 -3.53
N GLY A 82 4.54 3.32 -3.15
CA GLY A 82 4.11 3.33 -1.75
C GLY A 82 4.40 2.02 -1.01
N TYR A 83 4.14 0.87 -1.64
CA TYR A 83 4.48 -0.44 -1.08
C TYR A 83 5.99 -0.63 -0.93
N LEU A 84 6.81 -0.19 -1.89
CA LEU A 84 8.28 -0.26 -1.76
C LEU A 84 8.79 0.56 -0.56
N GLY A 85 8.21 1.74 -0.32
CA GLY A 85 8.52 2.55 0.86
C GLY A 85 8.11 1.86 2.16
N ALA A 86 6.92 1.27 2.20
CA ALA A 86 6.41 0.54 3.36
C ALA A 86 7.25 -0.73 3.66
N ILE A 87 7.64 -1.47 2.62
CA ILE A 87 8.53 -2.63 2.72
C ILE A 87 9.87 -2.22 3.29
N ALA A 88 10.49 -1.16 2.75
CA ALA A 88 11.75 -0.63 3.26
C ALA A 88 11.64 -0.25 4.75
N ALA A 89 10.57 0.46 5.14
CA ALA A 89 10.36 0.83 6.53
C ALA A 89 10.26 -0.42 7.45
N ARG A 90 9.51 -1.45 7.04
CA ARG A 90 9.37 -2.71 7.80
C ARG A 90 10.66 -3.53 7.87
N GLN A 91 11.55 -3.39 6.90
CA GLN A 91 12.88 -4.00 6.93
C GLN A 91 13.88 -3.23 7.82
N GLY A 92 13.49 -2.10 8.41
CA GLY A 92 14.40 -1.20 9.13
C GLY A 92 15.24 -0.30 8.24
N ASN A 93 14.98 -0.31 6.92
CA ASN A 93 15.70 0.48 5.92
C ASN A 93 15.14 1.90 5.85
N ARG A 94 15.48 2.72 6.84
CA ARG A 94 14.97 4.10 7.00
C ARG A 94 15.24 5.00 5.79
N GLU A 95 16.47 5.05 5.31
CA GLU A 95 16.85 5.92 4.19
C GLU A 95 16.08 5.61 2.89
N PRO A 96 16.01 4.35 2.42
CA PRO A 96 15.17 4.00 1.29
C PRO A 96 13.69 4.35 1.49
N ALA A 97 13.13 4.12 2.67
CA ALA A 97 11.74 4.48 2.97
C ALA A 97 11.50 6.00 2.88
N LEU A 98 12.42 6.81 3.41
CA LEU A 98 12.34 8.27 3.36
C LEU A 98 12.57 8.85 1.96
N ARG A 99 13.33 8.16 1.10
CA ARG A 99 13.41 8.54 -0.33
C ARG A 99 12.05 8.42 -0.99
N VAL A 100 11.35 7.31 -0.77
CA VAL A 100 10.00 7.11 -1.29
C VAL A 100 9.02 8.16 -0.75
N ASP A 101 9.04 8.43 0.56
CA ASP A 101 8.21 9.49 1.17
C ASP A 101 8.42 10.84 0.48
N ARG A 102 9.68 11.24 0.22
CA ARG A 102 10.00 12.48 -0.51
C ARG A 102 9.49 12.48 -1.95
N THR A 103 9.63 11.36 -2.66
CA THR A 103 9.10 11.22 -4.02
C THR A 103 7.58 11.40 -4.03
N LEU A 104 6.86 10.76 -3.09
CA LEU A 104 5.41 10.89 -2.95
C LEU A 104 4.99 12.32 -2.58
N ALA A 105 5.78 13.02 -1.76
CA ALA A 105 5.52 14.41 -1.39
C ALA A 105 5.60 15.36 -2.59
N GLY A 106 6.44 15.04 -3.58
CA GLY A 106 6.60 15.81 -4.81
C GLY A 106 5.52 15.57 -5.87
N LEU A 107 4.63 14.57 -5.69
CA LEU A 107 3.62 14.25 -6.69
C LEU A 107 2.56 15.35 -6.80
N LYS A 108 2.50 15.97 -7.98
CA LYS A 108 1.45 16.93 -8.36
C LYS A 108 0.73 16.40 -9.58
N ARG A 109 -0.43 15.77 -9.38
CA ARG A 109 -1.34 15.38 -10.47
C ARG A 109 -2.80 15.62 -10.07
N PRO A 110 -3.70 15.82 -11.04
CA PRO A 110 -5.13 15.90 -10.77
C PRO A 110 -5.65 14.64 -10.05
N TYR A 111 -6.73 14.81 -9.29
CA TYR A 111 -7.51 13.71 -8.70
C TYR A 111 -6.72 12.75 -7.78
N LEU A 112 -5.72 13.26 -7.05
CA LEU A 112 -5.00 12.46 -6.05
C LEU A 112 -5.80 12.19 -4.78
N PHE A 113 -6.71 13.10 -4.40
CA PHE A 113 -7.56 12.98 -3.21
C PHE A 113 -6.81 12.49 -1.95
N GLY A 114 -5.60 13.04 -1.70
CA GLY A 114 -4.79 12.65 -0.54
C GLY A 114 -4.19 11.23 -0.56
N ARG A 115 -4.36 10.41 -1.62
CA ARG A 115 -3.83 9.04 -1.70
C ARG A 115 -2.31 8.96 -1.47
N HIS A 116 -1.55 9.82 -2.16
CA HIS A 116 -0.11 9.97 -1.94
C HIS A 116 0.23 10.34 -0.49
N THR A 117 -0.55 11.21 0.14
CA THR A 117 -0.38 11.62 1.54
C THR A 117 -0.64 10.46 2.50
N VAL A 118 -1.62 9.58 2.23
CA VAL A 118 -1.82 8.35 3.01
C VAL A 118 -0.64 7.40 2.86
N TRP A 119 -0.10 7.22 1.66
CA TRP A 119 1.13 6.42 1.47
C TRP A 119 2.31 6.94 2.29
N ARG A 120 2.49 8.27 2.33
CA ARG A 120 3.48 8.92 3.19
C ARG A 120 3.20 8.63 4.67
N ALA A 121 1.96 8.77 5.12
CA ALA A 121 1.57 8.47 6.50
C ALA A 121 1.92 7.02 6.89
N ARG A 122 1.63 6.05 6.01
CA ARG A 122 1.98 4.62 6.22
C ARG A 122 3.48 4.43 6.44
N ILE A 123 4.30 5.03 5.58
CA ILE A 123 5.76 4.96 5.69
C ILE A 123 6.23 5.55 7.02
N ARG A 124 5.74 6.74 7.37
CA ARG A 124 6.11 7.44 8.61
C ARG A 124 5.69 6.65 9.85
N ALA A 125 4.50 6.06 9.86
CA ALA A 125 4.01 5.22 10.95
C ALA A 125 4.86 3.95 11.13
N LEU A 126 5.24 3.29 10.03
CA LEU A 126 6.11 2.11 10.04
C LEU A 126 7.54 2.43 10.50
N LEU A 127 8.00 3.67 10.28
CA LEU A 127 9.26 4.18 10.82
C LEU A 127 9.17 4.63 12.29
N GLY A 128 7.98 4.54 12.91
CA GLY A 128 7.74 4.93 14.30
C GLY A 128 7.44 6.42 14.51
N GLU A 129 7.29 7.20 13.44
CA GLU A 129 7.06 8.65 13.50
C GLU A 129 5.57 8.98 13.64
N ARG A 130 5.02 8.67 14.82
CA ARG A 130 3.57 8.68 15.10
C ARG A 130 2.92 10.05 14.85
N ASP A 131 3.55 11.14 15.30
CA ASP A 131 3.04 12.50 15.13
C ASP A 131 2.92 12.89 13.67
N VAL A 132 4.02 12.70 12.92
CA VAL A 132 4.10 13.00 11.49
C VAL A 132 3.07 12.18 10.71
N ALA A 133 2.90 10.89 11.07
CA ALA A 133 1.90 10.04 10.43
C ALA A 133 0.47 10.56 10.65
N VAL A 134 0.11 10.96 11.87
CA VAL A 134 -1.23 11.49 12.18
C VAL A 134 -1.49 12.82 11.47
N ASP A 135 -0.50 13.71 11.40
CA ASP A 135 -0.66 14.99 10.69
C ASP A 135 -0.85 14.77 9.18
N LEU A 136 -0.13 13.83 8.59
CA LEU A 136 -0.34 13.44 7.19
C LEU A 136 -1.73 12.82 6.97
N LEU A 137 -2.24 12.04 7.92
CA LEU A 137 -3.61 11.51 7.82
C LEU A 137 -4.67 12.63 7.89
N ARG A 138 -4.50 13.60 8.80
CA ARG A 138 -5.38 14.79 8.85
C ARG A 138 -5.37 15.54 7.52
N GLU A 139 -4.18 15.76 6.95
CA GLU A 139 -4.02 16.39 5.65
C GLU A 139 -4.71 15.60 4.53
N ALA A 140 -4.53 14.28 4.49
CA ALA A 140 -5.16 13.41 3.50
C ALA A 140 -6.69 13.49 3.57
N ILE A 141 -7.25 13.46 4.79
CA ILE A 141 -8.70 13.58 5.02
C ILE A 141 -9.21 14.95 4.56
N ALA A 142 -8.50 16.03 4.88
CA ALA A 142 -8.84 17.38 4.42
C ALA A 142 -8.80 17.51 2.89
N ARG A 143 -7.94 16.73 2.22
CA ARG A 143 -7.86 16.63 0.75
C ARG A 143 -8.90 15.69 0.13
N GLY A 144 -9.83 15.15 0.92
CA GLY A 144 -10.95 14.32 0.43
C GLY A 144 -10.61 12.85 0.23
N TYR A 145 -9.68 12.28 1.02
CA TYR A 145 -9.37 10.86 0.94
C TYR A 145 -10.63 9.99 1.14
N PRO A 146 -10.99 9.12 0.18
CA PRO A 146 -12.30 8.45 0.19
C PRO A 146 -12.40 7.26 1.14
N HIS A 147 -11.27 6.66 1.56
CA HIS A 147 -11.26 5.41 2.33
C HIS A 147 -10.91 5.61 3.81
N VAL A 148 -11.32 6.73 4.41
CA VAL A 148 -11.04 7.04 5.82
C VAL A 148 -11.49 5.91 6.75
N HIS A 149 -12.65 5.33 6.47
CA HIS A 149 -13.22 4.23 7.26
C HIS A 149 -12.32 2.99 7.31
N ALA A 150 -11.45 2.75 6.34
CA ALA A 150 -10.55 1.59 6.31
C ALA A 150 -9.21 1.83 7.03
N LEU A 151 -8.90 3.07 7.43
CA LEU A 151 -7.59 3.40 8.01
C LEU A 151 -7.35 2.73 9.37
N HIS A 152 -8.39 2.46 10.16
CA HIS A 152 -8.24 1.84 11.49
C HIS A 152 -7.77 0.37 11.44
N ILE A 153 -8.03 -0.34 10.34
CA ILE A 153 -7.58 -1.73 10.11
C ILE A 153 -6.29 -1.84 9.32
N ASP A 154 -5.74 -0.72 8.81
CA ASP A 154 -4.51 -0.72 8.03
C ASP A 154 -3.33 -1.18 8.88
N LEU A 155 -2.59 -2.18 8.38
CA LEU A 155 -1.44 -2.78 9.07
C LEU A 155 -0.36 -1.74 9.39
N ALA A 156 -0.17 -0.74 8.51
CA ALA A 156 0.85 0.28 8.72
C ALA A 156 0.56 1.18 9.93
N PHE A 157 -0.69 1.25 10.39
CA PHE A 157 -1.13 2.07 11.52
C PHE A 157 -1.37 1.27 12.79
N GLU A 158 -0.96 0.00 12.83
CA GLU A 158 -1.09 -0.83 14.03
C GLU A 158 -0.46 -0.16 15.26
N SER A 159 0.73 0.43 15.10
CA SER A 159 1.42 1.18 16.16
C SER A 159 0.73 2.48 16.60
N LEU A 160 -0.27 2.95 15.85
CA LEU A 160 -1.04 4.16 16.13
C LEU A 160 -2.38 3.85 16.83
N ARG A 161 -2.82 2.59 16.90
CA ARG A 161 -4.16 2.24 17.43
C ARG A 161 -4.37 2.69 18.87
N ASP A 162 -3.31 2.70 19.68
CA ASP A 162 -3.33 3.19 21.07
C ASP A 162 -2.88 4.64 21.20
N TYR A 163 -2.64 5.34 20.08
CA TYR A 163 -2.20 6.73 20.08
C TYR A 163 -3.41 7.68 20.11
N PRO A 164 -3.59 8.50 21.18
CA PRO A 164 -4.83 9.27 21.35
C PRO A 164 -5.17 10.20 20.17
N PRO A 165 -4.22 10.90 19.53
CA PRO A 165 -4.52 11.71 18.34
C PRO A 165 -5.06 10.91 17.15
N PHE A 166 -4.60 9.66 16.97
CA PHE A 166 -5.12 8.78 15.92
C PHE A 166 -6.53 8.28 16.26
N GLN A 167 -6.76 7.87 17.51
CA GLN A 167 -8.11 7.46 17.97
C GLN A 167 -9.14 8.57 17.78
N GLN A 168 -8.78 9.81 18.13
CA GLN A 168 -9.66 10.97 17.91
C GLN A 168 -9.96 11.19 16.42
N LEU A 169 -8.96 11.02 15.55
CA LEU A 169 -9.13 11.17 14.11
C LEU A 169 -10.07 10.11 13.50
N MET A 170 -10.06 8.89 14.06
CA MET A 170 -10.88 7.76 13.58
C MET A 170 -12.30 7.74 14.12
N LYS A 171 -12.64 8.58 15.11
CA LYS A 171 -14.02 8.67 15.60
C LYS A 171 -14.96 9.13 14.47
N PRO A 172 -16.15 8.51 14.34
CA PRO A 172 -17.18 9.01 13.45
C PRO A 172 -17.45 10.49 13.73
N LYS A 173 -17.54 11.32 12.70
CA LYS A 173 -18.08 12.67 12.85
C LYS A 173 -19.57 12.53 13.12
N GLN A 174 -20.05 13.16 14.18
CA GLN A 174 -21.49 13.25 14.48
C GLN A 174 -22.21 14.11 13.45
#